data_AF-A0A1R0L4X3-F1
#
_entry.id   AF-A0A1R0L4X3-F1
#
_cell.length_a   1.000
_cell.length_b   1.000
_cell.length_c   1.000
_cell.angle_alpha   90.00
_cell.angle_beta   90.00
_cell.angle_gamma   90.00
#
_symmetry.space_group_name_H-M   'P 1'
#
loop_
_entity.id
_entity.type
_entity.pdbx_description
1 polymer ?
#
loop_
_entity_poly.entity_id
_entity_poly.type
_entity_poly.pdbx_seq_one_letter_code
_entity_poly.pdbx_strand_id
1 'polypeptide(L)' 'AAGVVISPRDVFRHKTVAALAEVATDGSPETNTPAQPQAPLLSLEQDELAELEAQWENSK' A
#
# COMPACT_ATOMS: atom_id res chain seq x y z
N ALA A 1 24.97 -4.44 2.15
CA ALA A 1 24.53 -4.35 0.74
C ALA A 1 23.38 -3.34 0.69
N ALA A 2 23.37 -2.44 -0.29
CA ALA A 2 22.18 -1.62 -0.59
C ALA A 2 21.15 -2.51 -1.33
N GLY A 3 19.86 -2.30 -1.10
CA GLY A 3 18.80 -3.03 -1.80
C GLY A 3 18.65 -2.56 -3.26
N VAL A 4 17.75 -3.19 -4.01
CA VAL A 4 17.31 -2.71 -5.33
C VAL A 4 15.79 -2.72 -5.41
N VAL A 5 15.22 -1.74 -6.10
CA VAL A 5 13.77 -1.59 -6.28
C VAL A 5 13.40 -2.00 -7.70
N ILE A 6 12.43 -2.91 -7.80
CA ILE A 6 11.79 -3.34 -9.04
C ILE A 6 10.30 -3.60 -8.75
N SER A 7 9.41 -3.36 -9.71
CA SER A 7 7.99 -3.69 -9.55
C SER A 7 7.70 -5.13 -9.99
N PRO A 8 6.59 -5.74 -9.51
CA PRO A 8 6.14 -7.04 -10.02
C PRO A 8 5.94 -7.03 -11.54
N ARG A 9 5.45 -5.91 -12.11
CA ARG A 9 5.27 -5.74 -13.55
C ARG A 9 6.59 -5.86 -14.31
N ASP A 10 7.69 -5.36 -13.74
CA ASP A 10 9.00 -5.43 -14.36
C ASP A 10 9.51 -6.86 -14.48
N VAL A 11 9.25 -7.71 -13.48
CA VAL A 11 9.60 -9.14 -13.52
C VAL A 11 8.92 -9.84 -14.70
N PHE A 12 7.64 -9.53 -14.95
CA PHE A 12 6.91 -10.15 -16.06
C PHE A 12 7.28 -9.57 -17.44
N ARG A 13 7.67 -8.29 -17.50
CA ARG A 13 8.05 -7.61 -18.74
C ARG A 13 9.50 -7.91 -19.15
N HIS A 14 10.41 -7.91 -18.19
CA HIS A 14 11.85 -8.10 -18.35
C HIS A 14 12.25 -9.50 -17.85
N LYS A 15 11.97 -10.53 -18.65
CA LYS A 15 12.03 -11.95 -18.25
C LYS A 15 13.45 -12.51 -18.02
N THR A 16 14.46 -11.67 -17.91
CA THR A 16 15.85 -12.08 -17.67
C THR A 16 16.50 -11.16 -16.65
N VAL A 17 17.50 -11.68 -15.93
CA VAL A 17 18.25 -10.90 -14.93
C VAL A 17 18.96 -9.71 -15.58
N ALA A 18 19.52 -9.88 -16.78
CA ALA A 18 20.16 -8.79 -17.50
C ALA A 18 19.18 -7.66 -17.83
N ALA A 19 18.00 -8.00 -18.35
CA ALA A 19 16.96 -7.00 -18.64
C ALA A 19 16.36 -6.36 -17.38
N LEU A 20 16.33 -7.07 -16.24
CA LEU A 20 15.93 -6.50 -14.96
C LEU A 20 16.96 -5.52 -14.42
N ALA A 21 18.26 -5.81 -14.59
CA ALA A 21 19.33 -4.94 -14.15
C ALA A 21 19.30 -3.57 -14.85
N GLU A 22 18.80 -3.50 -16.09
CA GLU A 22 18.62 -2.24 -16.82
C GLU A 22 17.56 -1.32 -16.21
N VAL A 23 16.56 -1.87 -15.52
CA VAL A 23 15.43 -1.11 -14.95
C VAL A 23 15.46 -1.02 -13.42
N ALA A 24 16.34 -1.77 -12.76
CA ALA A 24 16.48 -1.74 -11.32
C ALA A 24 17.03 -0.39 -10.85
N THR A 25 16.41 0.19 -9.84
CA THR A 25 16.90 1.41 -9.18
C THR A 25 17.52 1.08 -7.83
N ASP A 26 18.41 1.93 -7.35
CA ASP A 26 19.02 1.78 -6.03
C ASP A 26 17.93 1.81 -4.95
N GLY A 27 17.87 0.74 -4.17
CA GLY A 27 17.00 0.60 -3.01
C GLY A 27 17.74 0.99 -1.75
N SER A 28 18.35 2.18 -1.75
CA SER A 28 18.60 2.91 -0.51
C SER A 28 17.34 2.79 0.34
N PRO A 29 17.45 2.59 1.66
CA PRO A 29 16.28 2.50 2.52
C PRO A 29 15.53 3.83 2.46
N GLU A 30 14.69 3.99 1.45
CA GLU A 30 13.46 4.74 1.54
C GLU A 30 12.80 4.15 2.77
N THR A 31 12.73 5.00 3.77
CA THR A 31 12.17 4.70 5.06
C THR A 31 10.88 3.93 4.78
N ASN A 32 10.86 2.62 5.09
CA ASN A 32 9.65 1.83 5.25
C ASN A 32 8.94 2.36 6.52
N THR A 33 8.77 3.69 6.58
CA THR A 33 7.92 4.37 7.50
C THR A 33 6.56 3.83 7.14
N PRO A 34 5.90 3.05 8.04
CA PRO A 34 4.53 2.68 7.81
C PRO A 34 3.80 3.97 7.44
N ALA A 35 3.08 3.94 6.32
CA ALA A 35 2.36 5.11 5.83
C ALA A 35 1.68 5.73 7.05
N GLN A 36 2.07 6.98 7.40
CA GLN A 36 1.44 7.66 8.53
C GLN A 36 -0.07 7.54 8.31
N PRO A 37 -0.86 7.24 9.36
CA PRO A 37 -2.29 7.06 9.20
C PRO A 37 -2.81 8.25 8.42
N GLN A 38 -3.20 7.97 7.17
CA GLN A 38 -3.78 8.96 6.30
C GLN A 38 -5.07 9.38 7.00
N ALA A 39 -5.47 10.65 6.82
CA ALA A 39 -6.75 11.10 7.33
C ALA A 39 -7.82 10.04 6.96
N PRO A 40 -8.77 9.75 7.87
CA PRO A 40 -9.80 8.74 7.62
C PRO A 40 -10.39 8.93 6.23
N LEU A 41 -10.49 7.84 5.46
CA LEU A 41 -11.06 7.90 4.10
C LEU A 41 -12.47 8.48 4.10
N LEU A 42 -13.17 8.32 5.24
CA LEU A 42 -14.45 8.94 5.53
C LEU A 42 -14.39 9.52 6.94
N SER A 43 -14.85 10.76 7.07
CA SER A 43 -15.14 11.38 8.36
C SER A 43 -16.64 11.22 8.58
N LEU A 44 -17.05 10.24 9.38
CA LEU A 44 -18.45 10.06 9.76
C LEU A 44 -18.78 10.98 10.92
N GLU A 45 -19.90 11.67 10.82
CA GLU A 45 -20.47 12.37 11.98
C GLU A 45 -20.96 11.33 13.01
N GLN A 46 -21.05 11.74 14.28
CA GLN A 46 -21.36 10.81 15.38
C GLN A 46 -22.74 10.14 15.20
N ASP A 47 -23.69 10.87 14.61
CA ASP A 47 -25.03 10.36 14.33
C ASP A 47 -25.01 9.31 13.22
N GLU A 48 -24.19 9.51 12.18
CA GLU A 48 -23.99 8.54 11.09
C GLU A 48 -23.29 7.27 11.56
N LEU A 49 -22.29 7.41 12.44
CA LEU A 49 -21.61 6.27 13.05
C LEU A 49 -22.56 5.45 13.94
N ALA A 50 -23.42 6.13 14.71
CA ALA A 50 -24.42 5.48 15.55
C ALA A 50 -25.46 4.72 14.71
N GLU A 51 -25.87 5.27 13.56
CA GLU A 51 -26.74 4.56 12.62
C GLU A 51 -26.07 3.30 12.08
N LEU A 52 -24.81 3.38 11.66
CA LEU A 52 -24.06 2.24 11.14
C LEU A 52 -23.92 1.11 12.17
N GLU A 53 -23.62 1.44 13.43
CA GLU A 53 -23.49 0.46 14.50
C GLU A 53 -24.82 -0.24 14.81
N ALA A 54 -25.93 0.51 14.83
CA ALA A 54 -27.27 -0.07 14.98
C ALA A 54 -27.64 -1.01 13.82
N GLN A 55 -27.26 -0.68 12.59
CA GLN A 55 -27.46 -1.55 11.43
C GLN A 55 -26.65 -2.86 11.52
N TRP A 56 -25.41 -2.79 12.03
CA TRP A 56 -24.57 -3.97 12.24
C TRP A 56 -25.10 -4.90 13.32
N GLU A 57 -25.53 -4.37 14.46
CA GLU A 57 -26.11 -5.18 15.55
C GLU A 57 -27.43 -5.85 15.11
N ASN A 58 -28.24 -5.17 14.28
CA ASN A 58 -29.45 -5.75 13.71
C ASN A 58 -29.20 -6.81 12.62
N SER A 59 -27.98 -6.88 12.08
CA SER A 59 -27.60 -7.82 11.03
C SER A 59 -26.90 -9.08 11.57
N LYS A 60 -26.83 -9.24 12.89
CA LYS A 60 -26.22 -10.37 13.60
C LYS A 60 -27.24 -11.44 13.97
#